data_AF-A0A7V9E0Y2-F1
#
_entry.id   AF-A0A7V9E0Y2-F1
#
_cell.length_a   1.000
_cell.length_b   1.000
_cell.length_c   1.000
_cell.angle_alpha   90.00
_cell.angle_beta   90.00
_cell.angle_gamma   90.00
#
_symmetry.space_group_name_H-M   'P 1'
#
loop_
_entity.id
_entity.type
_entity.pdbx_description
1 polymer ?
#
loop_
_entity_poly.entity_id
_entity_poly.type
_entity_poly.pdbx_seq_one_letter_code
_entity_poly.pdbx_strand_id
1 'polypeptide(L)'
;VRTIDNVAIENNDRCCGESGTFAIARPDVATQVRFRKEREVRTGADKLRADGFEGEVKVLTSCPSCLQGLKRFNHDADVDADYIVVEMARHILGVDWLPEYVDRANHGGIERVLV
;
A
#
# COMPACT_ATOMS: atom_id res chain seq x y z
N VAL A 1 4.86 6.69 -12.71
CA VAL A 1 4.92 5.30 -13.22
C VAL A 1 3.61 5.04 -13.96
N ARG A 2 3.57 4.21 -15.02
CA ARG A 2 2.31 3.86 -15.70
C ARG A 2 2.03 2.37 -15.56
N THR A 3 0.76 2.00 -15.49
CA THR A 3 0.29 0.63 -15.53
C THR A 3 0.30 0.08 -16.96
N ILE A 4 0.03 -1.23 -17.12
CA ILE A 4 0.05 -1.92 -18.43
C ILE A 4 -1.05 -1.42 -19.39
N ASP A 5 -2.15 -0.93 -18.83
CA ASP A 5 -3.26 -0.24 -19.50
C ASP A 5 -3.03 1.27 -19.64
N ASN A 6 -1.78 1.73 -19.43
CA ASN A 6 -1.32 3.11 -19.64
C ASN A 6 -1.93 4.16 -18.68
N VAL A 7 -2.45 3.73 -17.53
CA VAL A 7 -2.94 4.62 -16.46
C VAL A 7 -1.75 5.16 -15.68
N ALA A 8 -1.72 6.47 -15.45
CA ALA A 8 -0.67 7.10 -14.67
C ALA A 8 -0.88 6.84 -13.17
N ILE A 9 0.12 6.23 -12.53
CA ILE A 9 0.21 6.15 -11.06
C ILE A 9 0.70 7.50 -10.56
N GLU A 10 -0.19 8.22 -9.90
CA GLU A 10 0.08 9.54 -9.34
C GLU A 10 0.58 9.46 -7.90
N ASN A 11 1.35 10.46 -7.49
CA ASN A 11 1.77 10.60 -6.11
C ASN A 11 0.59 11.08 -5.27
N ASN A 12 0.28 10.35 -4.19
CA ASN A 12 -0.64 10.81 -3.17
C ASN A 12 0.18 11.45 -2.04
N ASP A 13 0.15 12.77 -1.96
CA ASP A 13 1.03 13.53 -1.08
C ASP A 13 0.74 13.33 0.42
N ARG A 14 1.65 13.84 1.25
CA ARG A 14 1.61 13.86 2.73
C ARG A 14 1.94 12.52 3.41
N CYS A 15 2.46 12.66 4.63
CA CYS A 15 2.88 11.55 5.49
C CYS A 15 1.67 10.78 6.05
N CYS A 16 1.79 9.45 6.23
CA CYS A 16 0.75 8.60 6.81
C CYS A 16 0.53 8.80 8.33
N GLY A 17 1.50 9.39 9.04
CA GLY A 17 1.44 9.59 10.49
C GLY A 17 1.93 8.42 11.35
N GLU A 18 2.32 7.28 10.76
CA GLU A 18 2.75 6.08 11.50
C GLU A 18 4.27 5.82 11.48
N SER A 19 5.01 6.48 10.59
CA SER A 19 6.46 6.23 10.43
C SER A 19 7.24 6.50 11.72
N GLY A 20 8.17 5.61 12.05
CA GLY A 20 9.10 5.80 13.20
C GLY A 20 8.39 5.94 14.54
N THR A 21 7.30 5.17 14.75
CA THR A 21 6.46 5.19 15.97
C THR A 21 5.84 6.56 16.29
N PHE A 22 5.76 7.46 15.30
CA PHE A 22 5.28 8.84 15.47
C PHE A 22 3.89 8.92 16.09
N ALA A 23 2.96 8.05 15.67
CA ALA A 23 1.62 7.97 16.24
C ALA A 23 1.60 7.68 17.75
N ILE A 24 2.57 6.89 18.24
CA ILE A 24 2.70 6.54 19.66
C ILE A 24 3.44 7.65 20.41
N ALA A 25 4.51 8.19 19.81
CA ALA A 25 5.36 9.18 20.45
C ALA A 25 4.68 10.56 20.60
N ARG A 26 3.86 10.97 19.62
CA ARG A 26 3.18 12.27 19.55
C ARG A 26 1.74 12.14 19.02
N PRO A 27 0.83 11.50 19.77
CA PRO A 27 -0.56 11.31 19.34
C PRO A 27 -1.30 12.65 19.15
N ASP A 28 -0.88 13.68 19.89
CA ASP A 28 -1.38 15.05 19.80
C ASP A 28 -1.15 15.69 18.42
N VAL A 29 -0.08 15.31 17.72
CA VAL A 29 0.25 15.80 16.38
C VAL A 29 -0.14 14.81 15.29
N ALA A 30 0.07 13.51 15.53
CA ALA A 30 -0.13 12.46 14.54
C ALA A 30 -1.57 12.41 14.02
N THR A 31 -2.55 12.71 14.88
CA THR A 31 -3.96 12.79 14.50
C THR A 31 -4.21 13.80 13.37
N GLN A 32 -3.59 14.99 13.44
CA GLN A 32 -3.74 16.03 12.41
C GLN A 32 -3.03 15.65 11.11
N VAL A 33 -1.86 15.01 11.22
CA VAL A 33 -1.13 14.47 10.05
C VAL A 33 -1.98 13.42 9.33
N ARG A 34 -2.60 12.51 10.10
CA ARG A 34 -3.53 11.50 9.59
C ARG A 34 -4.71 12.13 8.85
N PHE A 35 -5.39 13.12 9.44
CA PHE A 35 -6.51 13.80 8.77
C PHE A 35 -6.08 14.53 7.49
N ARG A 36 -4.88 15.12 7.48
CA ARG A 36 -4.34 15.74 6.26
C ARG A 36 -4.10 14.69 5.18
N LYS A 37 -3.56 13.52 5.53
CA LYS A 37 -3.36 12.41 4.61
C LYS A 37 -4.68 11.85 4.08
N GLU A 38 -5.67 11.64 4.94
CA GLU A 38 -6.99 11.15 4.57
C GLU A 38 -7.64 12.03 3.49
N ARG A 39 -7.52 13.35 3.61
CA ARG A 39 -8.01 14.28 2.58
C ARG A 39 -7.31 14.08 1.23
N GLU A 40 -5.99 13.85 1.23
CA GLU A 40 -5.26 13.57 -0.01
C GLU A 40 -5.70 12.23 -0.60
N VAL A 41 -5.86 11.19 0.22
CA VAL A 41 -6.30 9.86 -0.23
C VAL A 41 -7.69 9.94 -0.87
N ARG A 42 -8.66 10.59 -0.21
CA ARG A 42 -10.00 10.83 -0.78
C ARG A 42 -9.93 11.60 -2.09
N THR A 43 -9.21 12.71 -2.12
CA THR A 43 -9.08 13.54 -3.33
C THR A 43 -8.48 12.73 -4.50
N GLY A 44 -7.45 11.92 -4.23
CA GLY A 44 -6.85 11.05 -5.24
C GLY A 44 -7.81 9.97 -5.73
N ALA A 45 -8.55 9.34 -4.81
CA ALA A 45 -9.52 8.29 -5.13
C ALA A 45 -10.70 8.85 -5.94
N ASP A 46 -11.25 9.99 -5.55
CA ASP A 46 -12.33 10.68 -6.26
C ASP A 46 -11.89 11.06 -7.69
N LYS A 47 -10.65 11.52 -7.85
CA LYS A 47 -10.08 11.83 -9.17
C LYS A 47 -10.00 10.59 -10.06
N LEU A 48 -9.57 9.45 -9.51
CA LEU A 48 -9.48 8.18 -10.26
C LEU A 48 -10.86 7.63 -10.65
N ARG A 49 -11.92 7.98 -9.92
CA ARG A 49 -13.31 7.57 -10.19
C ARG A 49 -14.10 8.58 -11.04
N ALA A 50 -13.52 9.73 -11.36
CA ALA A 50 -14.23 10.84 -11.98
C ALA A 50 -14.78 10.52 -13.39
N ASP A 51 -14.21 9.53 -14.07
CA ASP A 51 -14.63 9.04 -15.39
C ASP A 51 -15.57 7.82 -15.33
N GLY A 52 -16.01 7.43 -14.13
CA GLY A 52 -16.88 6.27 -13.92
C GLY A 52 -16.14 4.96 -13.68
N PHE A 53 -14.84 4.99 -13.36
CA PHE A 53 -14.11 3.79 -12.94
C PHE A 53 -14.73 3.13 -11.68
N GLU A 54 -15.23 1.90 -11.82
CA GLU A 54 -15.82 1.10 -10.73
C GLU A 54 -14.87 0.05 -10.15
N GLY A 55 -13.61 0.03 -10.60
CA GLY A 55 -12.60 -0.92 -10.14
C GLY A 55 -11.99 -0.58 -8.79
N GLU A 56 -11.10 -1.45 -8.32
CA GLU A 56 -10.39 -1.26 -7.07
C GLU A 56 -9.37 -0.11 -7.17
N VAL A 57 -9.45 0.85 -6.25
CA VAL A 57 -8.47 1.94 -6.12
C VAL A 57 -7.50 1.59 -4.99
N LYS A 58 -6.19 1.58 -5.30
CA LYS A 58 -5.14 1.24 -4.35
C LYS A 58 -4.15 2.37 -4.13
N VAL A 59 -3.69 2.52 -2.89
CA VAL A 59 -2.51 3.32 -2.54
C VAL A 59 -1.32 2.40 -2.35
N LEU A 60 -0.32 2.51 -3.23
CA LEU A 60 0.89 1.69 -3.16
C LEU A 60 1.96 2.34 -2.29
N THR A 61 2.67 1.55 -1.48
CA THR A 61 3.77 2.05 -0.64
C THR A 61 4.98 1.11 -0.64
N SER A 62 6.15 1.65 -0.35
CA SER A 62 7.38 0.89 -0.08
C SER A 62 7.81 0.97 1.39
N CYS A 63 6.97 1.53 2.27
CA CYS A 63 7.29 1.65 3.69
C CYS A 63 6.36 0.77 4.53
N PRO A 64 6.86 -0.23 5.28
CA PRO A 64 6.02 -1.11 6.09
C PRO A 64 5.18 -0.37 7.14
N SER A 65 5.73 0.68 7.76
CA SER A 65 4.98 1.52 8.70
C SER A 65 3.85 2.29 7.99
N CYS A 66 4.10 2.77 6.76
CA CYS A 66 3.06 3.41 5.97
C CYS A 66 1.95 2.43 5.60
N LEU A 67 2.26 1.18 5.26
CA LEU A 67 1.24 0.19 4.89
C LEU A 67 0.22 0.03 6.04
N GLN A 68 0.70 -0.11 7.27
CA GLN A 68 -0.16 -0.21 8.45
C GLN A 68 -1.03 1.05 8.65
N GLY A 69 -0.45 2.24 8.45
CA GLY A 69 -1.18 3.51 8.56
C GLY A 69 -2.20 3.72 7.44
N LEU A 70 -1.81 3.38 6.21
CA LEU A 70 -2.65 3.55 5.02
C LEU A 70 -3.86 2.62 5.04
N LYS A 71 -3.71 1.40 5.56
CA LYS A 71 -4.84 0.46 5.76
C LYS A 71 -5.95 1.04 6.64
N ARG A 72 -5.67 2.05 7.48
CA ARG A 72 -6.70 2.73 8.27
C ARG A 72 -7.66 3.57 7.43
N PHE A 73 -7.26 3.98 6.22
CA PHE A 73 -8.10 4.77 5.32
C PHE A 73 -9.00 3.93 4.43
N ASN A 74 -8.90 2.59 4.49
CA ASN A 74 -9.60 1.71 3.56
C ASN A 74 -11.10 1.97 3.54
N HIS A 75 -11.73 2.00 4.72
CA HIS A 75 -13.16 2.28 4.84
C HIS A 75 -13.47 3.77 4.60
N ASP A 76 -12.60 4.67 5.06
CA ASP A 76 -12.86 6.12 5.05
C ASP A 76 -12.77 6.74 3.65
N ALA A 77 -12.08 6.10 2.72
CA ALA A 77 -11.88 6.58 1.35
C ALA A 77 -12.26 5.54 0.27
N ASP A 78 -12.81 4.39 0.67
CA ASP A 78 -13.07 3.24 -0.20
C ASP A 78 -11.83 2.89 -1.03
N VAL A 79 -10.71 2.63 -0.39
CA VAL A 79 -9.46 2.26 -1.06
C VAL A 79 -8.88 1.01 -0.43
N ASP A 80 -7.92 0.38 -1.09
CA ASP A 80 -6.98 -0.50 -0.40
C ASP A 80 -5.56 0.09 -0.39
N ALA A 81 -4.68 -0.49 0.43
CA ALA A 81 -3.26 -0.17 0.44
C ALA A 81 -2.44 -1.45 0.28
N ASP A 82 -1.41 -1.43 -0.56
CA ASP A 82 -0.52 -2.56 -0.71
C ASP A 82 0.94 -2.13 -0.88
N TYR A 83 1.84 -3.09 -0.70
CA TYR A 83 3.25 -2.89 -0.92
C TYR A 83 3.56 -2.96 -2.42
N ILE A 84 4.24 -1.94 -2.96
CA ILE A 84 4.47 -1.82 -4.42
C ILE A 84 5.16 -3.06 -5.00
N VAL A 85 6.09 -3.68 -4.27
CA VAL A 85 6.79 -4.89 -4.73
C VAL A 85 5.85 -6.10 -4.79
N VAL A 86 4.88 -6.19 -3.87
CA VAL A 86 3.89 -7.28 -3.85
C VAL A 86 2.92 -7.14 -5.02
N GLU A 87 2.41 -5.93 -5.26
CA GLU A 87 1.56 -5.64 -6.41
C GLU A 87 2.29 -5.96 -7.72
N MET A 88 3.54 -5.50 -7.86
CA MET A 88 4.37 -5.83 -9.04
C MET A 88 4.62 -7.33 -9.20
N ALA A 89 4.93 -8.05 -8.12
CA ALA A 89 5.14 -9.50 -8.18
C ALA A 89 3.87 -10.23 -8.66
N ARG A 90 2.69 -9.84 -8.18
CA ARG A 90 1.41 -10.41 -8.63
C ARG A 90 1.16 -10.18 -10.12
N HIS A 91 1.49 -9.00 -10.65
CA HIS A 91 1.28 -8.67 -12.08
C HIS A 91 2.35 -9.27 -13.00
N ILE A 92 3.60 -9.37 -12.55
CA ILE A 92 4.73 -9.84 -13.38
C ILE A 92 4.88 -11.36 -13.31
N LEU A 93 4.75 -11.94 -12.12
CA LEU A 93 5.01 -13.36 -11.84
C LEU A 93 3.73 -14.20 -11.72
N GLY A 94 2.55 -13.56 -11.70
CA GLY A 94 1.26 -14.23 -11.56
C GLY A 94 0.75 -14.30 -10.12
N VAL A 95 -0.51 -14.71 -9.94
CA VAL A 95 -1.17 -14.71 -8.62
C VAL A 95 -0.56 -15.71 -7.64
N ASP A 96 0.04 -16.78 -8.14
CA ASP A 96 0.68 -17.84 -7.37
C ASP A 96 2.18 -17.58 -7.10
N TRP A 97 2.66 -16.34 -7.35
CA TRP A 97 4.08 -15.99 -7.18
C TRP A 97 4.63 -16.32 -5.79
N LEU A 98 3.84 -16.09 -4.73
CA LEU A 98 4.26 -16.29 -3.35
C LEU A 98 4.36 -17.78 -2.98
N PRO A 99 3.31 -18.61 -3.18
CA PRO A 99 3.43 -20.04 -2.90
C PRO A 99 4.52 -20.71 -3.73
N GLU A 100 4.67 -20.36 -5.02
CA GLU A 100 5.77 -20.88 -5.85
C GLU A 100 7.14 -20.42 -5.37
N TYR A 101 7.26 -19.16 -4.94
CA TYR A 101 8.51 -18.65 -4.37
C TYR A 101 8.89 -19.40 -3.10
N VAL A 102 7.93 -19.62 -2.19
CA VAL A 102 8.14 -20.36 -0.94
C VAL A 102 8.51 -21.82 -1.22
N ASP A 103 7.84 -22.47 -2.17
CA ASP A 103 8.13 -23.84 -2.57
C ASP A 103 9.58 -23.97 -3.10
N ARG A 104 9.98 -23.11 -4.05
CA ARG A 104 11.36 -23.09 -4.57
C ARG A 104 12.39 -22.80 -3.48
N ALA A 105 12.10 -21.86 -2.58
CA ALA A 105 12.99 -21.52 -1.47
C ALA A 105 13.18 -22.71 -0.51
N ASN A 106 12.10 -23.42 -0.19
CA ASN A 106 12.14 -24.61 0.67
C ASN A 106 12.97 -25.76 0.07
N HIS A 107 12.91 -25.96 -1.24
CA HIS A 107 13.70 -27.00 -1.94
C HIS A 107 15.21 -26.70 -2.01
N GLY A 108 15.62 -25.43 -1.85
CA GLY A 108 17.00 -24.96 -1.96
C GLY A 108 17.82 -24.96 -0.67
N GLY A 109 17.29 -25.49 0.44
CA GLY A 109 17.96 -25.50 1.74
C GLY A 109 17.81 -24.17 2.48
N ILE A 110 16.60 -23.85 2.93
CA ILE A 110 16.42 -22.83 3.98
C ILE A 110 17.18 -23.33 5.20
N GLU A 111 18.27 -22.67 5.55
CA GLU A 111 18.97 -22.90 6.80
C GLU A 111 18.07 -22.42 7.94
N ARG A 112 17.36 -23.37 8.56
CA ARG A 112 16.43 -23.09 9.65
C ARG A 112 17.25 -22.84 10.90
N VAL A 113 17.35 -21.57 11.30
CA VAL A 113 18.20 -21.16 12.44
C VAL A 113 17.54 -21.47 13.79
N LEU A 114 16.21 -21.73 13.88
CA LEU A 114 15.56 -22.05 15.16
C LEU A 114 14.36 -23.01 15.01
N VAL A 115 14.19 -23.88 16.02
CA VAL A 115 13.04 -24.78 16.30
C VAL A 115 12.03 -24.06 17.19
#